data_AF-A0A6L8KYP3-F1
#
_entry.id   AF-A0A6L8KYP3-F1
#
_cell.length_a   1.000
_cell.length_b   1.000
_cell.length_c   1.000
_cell.angle_alpha   90.00
_cell.angle_beta   90.00
_cell.angle_gamma   90.00
#
_symmetry.space_group_name_H-M   'P 1'
#
loop_
_entity.id
_entity.type
_entity.pdbx_description
1 polymer ?
#
loop_
_entity_poly.entity_id
_entity_poly.type
_entity_poly.pdbx_seq_one_letter_code
_entity_poly.pdbx_strand_id
1 'polypeptide(L)'
;MKQFIQRPLLAGALGLAFLTPAQAVTFVLNDVSTGGMSAQQLAGFQAAANFWSGKLTDNVTVYLDIGFNNLGQNILGSTSSNFVTTSYSNVRTALQLDATSSLDHTAVSHLQSGSALTFMATQGDGSSRLDNDGSVNNLSLGMTTANAKAMGFAVGTSTAAPDASIVFANAYAGDFSYSRVGGTPGNKVDFITVAEHEIGHALGFTSGVDDIDYCMAPRSGSACGISNTASRFENDWWYEPLDLYRYSAPGVADVRVGGTPYFSVNGGITSIAAFSTGTEHGDGWQASHFGPNQVNLMRPFVGNGQSYDASSRDLAAMDAIGWDLAAPVPEPQTWAMLLAGLGLVGWMRRRSA
;
A
#
# COMPACT_ATOMS: atom_id res chain seq x y z
N MET A 1 -73.02 18.32 -7.41
CA MET A 1 -72.07 17.48 -8.18
C MET A 1 -70.69 18.15 -8.18
N LYS A 2 -69.77 17.69 -7.34
CA LYS A 2 -68.34 18.01 -7.41
C LYS A 2 -67.61 16.68 -7.24
N GLN A 3 -67.04 16.18 -8.33
CA GLN A 3 -66.20 14.99 -8.36
C GLN A 3 -64.85 15.33 -7.73
N PHE A 4 -64.41 14.55 -6.75
CA PHE A 4 -63.02 14.54 -6.28
C PHE A 4 -62.35 13.28 -6.82
N ILE A 5 -61.35 13.51 -7.66
CA ILE A 5 -60.49 12.49 -8.29
C ILE A 5 -59.56 11.93 -7.20
N GLN A 6 -59.70 10.64 -6.89
CA GLN A 6 -58.70 9.91 -6.11
C GLN A 6 -57.50 9.60 -7.00
N ARG A 7 -56.31 10.07 -6.61
CA ARG A 7 -55.04 9.66 -7.22
C ARG A 7 -54.58 8.33 -6.60
N PRO A 8 -54.22 7.32 -7.40
CA PRO A 8 -53.63 6.11 -6.85
C PRO A 8 -52.19 6.39 -6.41
N LEU A 9 -51.86 6.00 -5.17
CA LEU A 9 -50.49 5.90 -4.68
C LEU A 9 -49.83 4.70 -5.36
N LEU A 10 -48.87 4.94 -6.25
CA LEU A 10 -47.97 3.92 -6.75
C LEU A 10 -46.97 3.57 -5.63
N ALA A 11 -47.15 2.43 -4.98
CA ALA A 11 -46.16 1.86 -4.09
C ALA A 11 -45.04 1.24 -4.95
N GLY A 12 -43.93 1.97 -5.09
CA GLY A 12 -42.71 1.44 -5.69
C GLY A 12 -42.05 0.45 -4.74
N ALA A 13 -42.12 -0.84 -5.06
CA ALA A 13 -41.32 -1.85 -4.38
C ALA A 13 -39.85 -1.69 -4.81
N LEU A 14 -39.01 -1.19 -3.89
CA LEU A 14 -37.56 -1.32 -4.04
C LEU A 14 -37.21 -2.80 -3.93
N GLY A 15 -36.94 -3.45 -5.06
CA GLY A 15 -36.27 -4.74 -5.09
C GLY A 15 -34.83 -4.53 -4.66
N LEU A 16 -34.48 -4.94 -3.43
CA LEU A 16 -33.10 -5.19 -3.04
C LEU A 16 -32.59 -6.36 -3.88
N ALA A 17 -31.96 -6.05 -5.01
CA ALA A 17 -31.12 -7.01 -5.69
C ALA A 17 -29.98 -7.37 -4.75
N PHE A 18 -29.97 -8.61 -4.26
CA PHE A 18 -28.77 -9.19 -3.66
C PHE A 18 -27.75 -9.31 -4.78
N LEU A 19 -26.91 -8.28 -4.92
CA LEU A 19 -25.70 -8.37 -5.72
C LEU A 19 -24.92 -9.57 -5.18
N THR A 20 -24.64 -10.53 -6.06
CA THR A 20 -23.64 -11.57 -5.80
C THR A 20 -22.39 -10.91 -5.23
N PRO A 21 -21.73 -11.48 -4.20
CA PRO A 21 -20.52 -10.88 -3.68
C PRO A 21 -19.57 -10.62 -4.84
N ALA A 22 -19.09 -9.38 -4.95
CA ALA A 22 -17.99 -9.04 -5.84
C ALA A 22 -16.88 -10.09 -5.62
N GLN A 23 -16.27 -10.57 -6.71
CA GLN A 23 -15.20 -11.54 -6.58
C GLN A 23 -14.12 -10.93 -5.67
N ALA A 24 -13.63 -11.70 -4.71
CA ALA A 24 -12.65 -11.22 -3.75
C ALA A 24 -11.28 -11.80 -4.10
N VAL A 25 -10.22 -11.07 -3.75
CA VAL A 25 -8.85 -11.59 -3.86
C VAL A 25 -8.75 -12.91 -3.11
N THR A 26 -8.23 -13.93 -3.78
CA THR A 26 -8.04 -15.26 -3.19
C THR A 26 -6.59 -15.44 -2.80
N PHE A 27 -6.32 -15.74 -1.53
CA PHE A 27 -4.97 -16.05 -1.06
C PHE A 27 -4.77 -17.55 -0.94
N VAL A 28 -3.68 -18.06 -1.53
CA VAL A 28 -3.21 -19.43 -1.35
C VAL A 28 -1.95 -19.39 -0.49
N LEU A 29 -2.09 -19.91 0.73
CA LEU A 29 -1.02 -19.95 1.72
C LEU A 29 -0.30 -21.30 1.66
N ASN A 30 1.02 -21.27 1.43
CA ASN A 30 1.88 -22.45 1.38
C ASN A 30 2.89 -22.41 2.53
N ASP A 31 2.79 -23.32 3.50
CA ASP A 31 3.73 -23.38 4.62
C ASP A 31 5.06 -23.99 4.18
N VAL A 32 6.12 -23.18 4.22
CA VAL A 32 7.49 -23.58 3.86
C VAL A 32 8.38 -23.81 5.08
N SER A 33 7.82 -23.79 6.30
CA SER A 33 8.57 -23.97 7.53
C SER A 33 9.09 -25.40 7.67
N THR A 34 10.36 -25.55 8.08
CA THR A 34 10.92 -26.87 8.38
C THR A 34 10.20 -27.47 9.59
N GLY A 35 9.48 -28.58 9.39
CA GLY A 35 8.70 -29.25 10.44
C GLY A 35 7.25 -28.77 10.56
N GLY A 36 6.83 -27.80 9.73
CA GLY A 36 5.49 -27.24 9.69
C GLY A 36 5.18 -26.28 10.84
N MET A 37 4.24 -25.37 10.60
CA MET A 37 3.71 -24.45 11.60
C MET A 37 2.68 -25.11 12.52
N SER A 38 2.56 -24.57 13.74
CA SER A 38 1.45 -24.89 14.63
C SER A 38 0.12 -24.42 14.05
N ALA A 39 -0.98 -25.02 14.52
CA ALA A 39 -2.33 -24.63 14.11
C ALA A 39 -2.64 -23.15 14.40
N GLN A 40 -2.10 -22.60 15.50
CA GLN A 40 -2.28 -21.20 15.87
C GLN A 40 -1.53 -20.25 14.94
N GLN A 41 -0.30 -20.60 14.55
CA GLN A 41 0.49 -19.82 13.58
C GLN A 41 -0.22 -19.78 12.23
N LEU A 42 -0.65 -20.94 11.71
CA LEU A 42 -1.37 -21.02 10.44
C LEU A 42 -2.72 -20.25 10.50
N ALA A 43 -3.45 -20.36 11.61
CA ALA A 43 -4.68 -19.60 11.81
C ALA A 43 -4.45 -18.08 11.84
N GLY A 44 -3.33 -17.62 12.40
CA GLY A 44 -2.94 -16.21 12.38
C GLY A 44 -2.71 -15.68 10.97
N PHE A 45 -1.96 -16.42 10.14
CA PHE A 45 -1.77 -16.08 8.73
C PHE A 45 -3.09 -16.10 7.96
N GLN A 46 -3.92 -17.12 8.20
CA GLN A 46 -5.25 -17.21 7.56
C GLN A 46 -6.15 -16.03 7.96
N ALA A 47 -6.08 -15.57 9.21
CA ALA A 47 -6.84 -14.39 9.65
C ALA A 47 -6.41 -13.12 8.89
N ALA A 48 -5.10 -12.91 8.72
CA ALA A 48 -4.58 -11.79 7.95
C ALA A 48 -4.93 -11.87 6.46
N ALA A 49 -4.85 -13.06 5.85
CA ALA A 49 -5.29 -13.28 4.47
C ALA A 49 -6.79 -13.04 4.29
N ASN A 50 -7.62 -13.48 5.25
CA ASN A 50 -9.06 -13.23 5.24
C ASN A 50 -9.38 -11.74 5.41
N PHE A 51 -8.58 -11.00 6.19
CA PHE A 51 -8.73 -9.56 6.29
C PHE A 51 -8.58 -8.91 4.92
N TRP A 52 -7.46 -9.14 4.22
CA TRP A 52 -7.21 -8.57 2.90
C TRP A 52 -8.22 -9.04 1.85
N SER A 53 -8.58 -10.33 1.84
CA SER A 53 -9.63 -10.87 0.97
C SER A 53 -10.98 -10.17 1.21
N GLY A 54 -11.29 -9.80 2.45
CA GLY A 54 -12.49 -9.03 2.79
C GLY A 54 -12.42 -7.53 2.45
N LYS A 55 -11.25 -7.00 2.08
CA LYS A 55 -11.06 -5.59 1.71
C LYS A 55 -10.95 -5.37 0.20
N LEU A 56 -10.48 -6.37 -0.55
CA LEU A 56 -10.12 -6.23 -1.96
C LEU A 56 -11.04 -7.04 -2.87
N THR A 57 -11.42 -6.47 -4.02
CA THR A 57 -12.39 -7.06 -4.96
C THR A 57 -11.81 -7.47 -6.32
N ASP A 58 -10.50 -7.43 -6.47
CA ASP A 58 -9.83 -7.94 -7.66
C ASP A 58 -10.01 -9.45 -7.76
N ASN A 59 -10.45 -9.93 -8.92
CA ASN A 59 -10.61 -11.37 -9.17
C ASN A 59 -9.26 -12.02 -9.52
N VAL A 60 -8.36 -12.06 -8.54
CA VAL A 60 -7.00 -12.61 -8.71
C VAL A 60 -6.66 -13.57 -7.58
N THR A 61 -5.77 -14.51 -7.88
CA THR A 61 -5.18 -15.40 -6.87
C THR A 61 -3.77 -14.93 -6.54
N VAL A 62 -3.50 -14.72 -5.25
CA VAL A 62 -2.17 -14.38 -4.71
C VAL A 62 -1.61 -15.61 -3.98
N TYR A 63 -0.45 -16.08 -4.41
CA TYR A 63 0.25 -17.22 -3.82
C TYR A 63 1.31 -16.71 -2.85
N LEU A 64 1.24 -17.14 -1.59
CA LEU A 64 2.19 -16.72 -0.55
C LEU A 64 2.85 -17.95 0.06
N ASP A 65 4.17 -18.00 -0.03
CA ASP A 65 4.95 -18.86 0.87
C ASP A 65 4.96 -18.20 2.25
N ILE A 66 4.56 -18.94 3.28
CA ILE A 66 4.51 -18.45 4.65
C ILE A 66 5.34 -19.34 5.57
N GLY A 67 5.97 -18.75 6.59
CA GLY A 67 6.65 -19.59 7.58
C GLY A 67 7.38 -18.85 8.67
N PHE A 68 8.20 -19.61 9.40
CA PHE A 68 9.10 -19.12 10.43
C PHE A 68 10.55 -19.47 10.10
N ASN A 69 11.47 -18.50 10.24
CA ASN A 69 12.89 -18.66 9.96
C ASN A 69 13.76 -17.79 10.89
N ASN A 70 15.08 -17.94 10.81
CA ASN A 70 16.02 -17.07 11.52
C ASN A 70 16.16 -15.74 10.75
N LEU A 71 15.71 -14.65 11.36
CA LEU A 71 15.86 -13.30 10.86
C LEU A 71 16.88 -12.51 11.69
N GLY A 72 17.25 -11.32 11.19
CA GLY A 72 18.12 -10.38 11.90
C GLY A 72 17.52 -9.92 13.23
N GLN A 73 18.36 -9.33 14.08
CA GLN A 73 17.92 -8.77 15.35
C GLN A 73 16.86 -7.69 15.11
N ASN A 74 15.83 -7.65 15.97
CA ASN A 74 14.73 -6.68 15.94
C ASN A 74 13.82 -6.75 14.71
N ILE A 75 13.86 -7.84 13.93
CA ILE A 75 12.95 -8.10 12.82
C ILE A 75 11.88 -9.11 13.28
N LEU A 76 10.61 -8.70 13.31
CA LEU A 76 9.48 -9.54 13.71
C LEU A 76 9.04 -10.47 12.58
N GLY A 77 8.86 -9.88 11.40
CA GLY A 77 8.50 -10.51 10.14
C GLY A 77 9.24 -9.82 9.00
N SER A 78 9.26 -10.47 7.85
CA SER A 78 9.81 -9.91 6.62
C SER A 78 9.12 -10.51 5.42
N THR A 79 8.91 -9.68 4.41
CA THR A 79 8.36 -10.04 3.12
C THR A 79 9.40 -9.87 2.03
N SER A 80 9.50 -10.86 1.15
CA SER A 80 10.24 -10.80 -0.11
C SER A 80 9.27 -11.07 -1.25
N SER A 81 9.16 -10.15 -2.19
CA SER A 81 8.22 -10.23 -3.32
C SER A 81 8.95 -10.58 -4.61
N ASN A 82 8.30 -11.32 -5.50
CA ASN A 82 8.73 -11.44 -6.88
C ASN A 82 8.24 -10.22 -7.66
N PHE A 83 9.09 -9.73 -8.58
CA PHE A 83 8.81 -8.53 -9.36
C PHE A 83 8.71 -8.81 -10.85
N VAL A 84 7.86 -8.04 -11.51
CA VAL A 84 7.80 -7.88 -12.97
C VAL A 84 7.99 -6.41 -13.30
N THR A 85 8.41 -6.13 -14.52
CA THR A 85 8.73 -4.76 -14.94
C THR A 85 7.98 -4.41 -16.20
N THR A 86 7.60 -3.14 -16.31
CA THR A 86 6.96 -2.60 -17.52
C THR A 86 7.20 -1.10 -17.61
N SER A 87 6.84 -0.51 -18.75
CA SER A 87 6.96 0.94 -18.92
C SER A 87 5.98 1.71 -18.04
N TYR A 88 6.35 2.91 -17.62
CA TYR A 88 5.44 3.83 -16.93
C TYR A 88 4.15 4.06 -17.72
N SER A 89 4.24 4.20 -19.05
CA SER A 89 3.07 4.32 -19.93
C SER A 89 2.08 3.17 -19.76
N ASN A 90 2.57 1.94 -19.61
CA ASN A 90 1.73 0.76 -19.41
C ASN A 90 1.10 0.77 -18.01
N VAL A 91 1.87 1.10 -16.96
CA VAL A 91 1.34 1.22 -15.58
C VAL A 91 0.26 2.29 -15.52
N ARG A 92 0.51 3.47 -16.08
CA ARG A 92 -0.46 4.57 -16.15
C ARG A 92 -1.73 4.16 -16.88
N THR A 93 -1.60 3.45 -18.00
CA THR A 93 -2.76 2.96 -18.77
C THR A 93 -3.54 1.92 -17.98
N ALA A 94 -2.85 1.01 -17.30
CA ALA A 94 -3.48 -0.02 -16.46
C ALA A 94 -4.29 0.61 -15.33
N LEU A 95 -3.68 1.51 -14.54
CA LEU A 95 -4.38 2.25 -13.46
C LEU A 95 -5.58 3.04 -13.99
N GLN A 96 -5.48 3.64 -15.19
CA GLN A 96 -6.61 4.35 -15.81
C GLN A 96 -7.77 3.44 -16.21
N LEU A 97 -7.49 2.21 -16.65
CA LEU A 97 -8.51 1.22 -17.00
C LEU A 97 -9.11 0.55 -15.77
N ASP A 98 -8.34 0.48 -14.71
CA ASP A 98 -8.68 -0.15 -13.44
C ASP A 98 -9.43 0.78 -12.49
N ALA A 99 -9.36 2.11 -12.67
CA ALA A 99 -9.98 3.07 -11.77
C ALA A 99 -11.50 2.85 -11.54
N THR A 100 -11.88 2.38 -10.35
CA THR A 100 -13.28 2.15 -9.96
C THR A 100 -13.78 3.14 -8.90
N SER A 101 -12.87 3.71 -8.11
CA SER A 101 -13.15 4.56 -6.95
C SER A 101 -12.97 6.05 -7.27
N SER A 102 -13.58 6.96 -6.50
CA SER A 102 -13.33 8.40 -6.66
C SER A 102 -11.86 8.75 -6.42
N LEU A 103 -11.23 8.05 -5.47
CA LEU A 103 -9.82 8.24 -5.16
C LEU A 103 -8.96 7.83 -6.35
N ASP A 104 -9.27 6.73 -7.04
CA ASP A 104 -8.57 6.33 -8.27
C ASP A 104 -8.68 7.41 -9.33
N HIS A 105 -9.89 7.93 -9.57
CA HIS A 105 -10.11 8.98 -10.57
C HIS A 105 -9.25 10.22 -10.25
N THR A 106 -9.11 10.57 -8.98
CA THR A 106 -8.20 11.64 -8.54
C THR A 106 -6.74 11.25 -8.74
N ALA A 107 -6.33 10.04 -8.34
CA ALA A 107 -4.97 9.53 -8.50
C ALA A 107 -4.53 9.54 -9.97
N VAL A 108 -5.29 8.90 -10.86
CA VAL A 108 -4.95 8.75 -12.28
C VAL A 108 -4.99 10.06 -13.05
N SER A 109 -5.85 11.01 -12.65
CA SER A 109 -5.90 12.34 -13.26
C SER A 109 -4.71 13.22 -12.89
N HIS A 110 -4.01 12.92 -11.79
CA HIS A 110 -2.80 13.61 -11.36
C HIS A 110 -1.50 12.87 -11.67
N LEU A 111 -1.57 11.67 -12.28
CA LEU A 111 -0.39 11.01 -12.83
C LEU A 111 0.27 11.86 -13.92
N GLN A 112 1.61 11.86 -13.92
CA GLN A 112 2.40 12.63 -14.88
C GLN A 112 2.06 12.26 -16.33
N SER A 113 2.02 13.27 -17.20
CA SER A 113 1.76 13.06 -18.62
C SER A 113 3.02 12.63 -19.36
N GLY A 114 2.87 11.87 -20.44
CA GLY A 114 3.99 11.38 -21.25
C GLY A 114 4.43 9.98 -20.83
N SER A 115 5.58 9.54 -21.34
CA SER A 115 6.13 8.20 -21.11
C SER A 115 7.29 8.16 -20.12
N ALA A 116 7.82 9.32 -19.75
CA ALA A 116 8.92 9.46 -18.81
C ALA A 116 8.44 10.25 -17.60
N LEU A 117 8.75 9.74 -16.42
CA LEU A 117 8.52 10.40 -15.16
C LEU A 117 9.56 11.49 -14.90
N THR A 118 9.21 12.43 -14.03
CA THR A 118 10.10 13.46 -13.51
C THR A 118 9.96 13.53 -12.00
N PHE A 119 11.07 13.44 -11.27
CA PHE A 119 11.07 13.47 -9.80
C PHE A 119 12.27 14.21 -9.26
N MET A 120 12.17 14.73 -8.04
CA MET A 120 13.37 14.92 -7.23
C MET A 120 13.88 13.55 -6.79
N ALA A 121 15.14 13.23 -7.09
CA ALA A 121 15.73 11.93 -6.79
C ALA A 121 17.10 12.06 -6.13
N THR A 122 17.48 11.01 -5.38
CA THR A 122 18.84 10.86 -4.87
C THR A 122 19.66 10.08 -5.89
N GLN A 123 20.79 10.65 -6.31
CA GLN A 123 21.66 10.05 -7.31
C GLN A 123 22.69 9.14 -6.68
N GLY A 124 23.39 8.39 -7.53
CA GLY A 124 24.41 7.46 -7.06
C GLY A 124 25.56 8.08 -6.29
N ASP A 125 25.87 9.36 -6.55
CA ASP A 125 26.88 10.13 -5.81
C ASP A 125 26.35 10.77 -4.51
N GLY A 126 25.10 10.47 -4.14
CA GLY A 126 24.40 11.00 -2.97
C GLY A 126 23.83 12.40 -3.15
N SER A 127 24.04 13.03 -4.32
CA SER A 127 23.44 14.34 -4.60
C SER A 127 21.93 14.23 -4.83
N SER A 128 21.20 15.31 -4.55
CA SER A 128 19.78 15.42 -4.93
C SER A 128 19.66 16.26 -6.20
N ARG A 129 19.05 15.71 -7.25
CA ARG A 129 18.74 16.47 -8.47
C ARG A 129 17.31 16.20 -8.95
N LEU A 130 16.82 17.08 -9.81
CA LEU A 130 15.67 16.76 -10.63
C LEU A 130 16.11 15.71 -11.65
N ASP A 131 15.52 14.54 -11.57
CA ASP A 131 15.69 13.45 -12.50
C ASP A 131 14.58 13.55 -13.56
N ASN A 132 14.99 13.87 -14.78
CA ASN A 132 14.12 14.14 -15.92
C ASN A 132 14.84 13.92 -17.26
N ASP A 133 15.89 13.10 -17.27
CA ASP A 133 16.76 12.92 -18.43
C ASP A 133 16.29 11.82 -19.39
N GLY A 134 15.20 11.13 -19.04
CA GLY A 134 14.58 10.07 -19.83
C GLY A 134 15.34 8.75 -19.77
N SER A 135 16.15 8.53 -18.74
CA SER A 135 16.80 7.25 -18.50
C SER A 135 15.81 6.13 -18.14
N VAL A 136 16.28 4.90 -17.96
CA VAL A 136 15.42 3.73 -17.75
C VAL A 136 14.58 3.88 -16.47
N ASN A 137 15.13 4.52 -15.43
CA ASN A 137 14.43 4.74 -14.16
C ASN A 137 13.26 5.73 -14.28
N ASN A 138 13.26 6.59 -15.31
CA ASN A 138 12.16 7.50 -15.62
C ASN A 138 11.09 6.78 -16.45
N LEU A 139 11.48 5.74 -17.20
CA LEU A 139 10.65 5.10 -18.21
C LEU A 139 9.98 3.81 -17.73
N SER A 140 10.51 3.17 -16.67
CA SER A 140 10.11 1.83 -16.24
C SER A 140 9.91 1.74 -14.74
N LEU A 141 8.93 0.92 -14.33
CA LEU A 141 8.64 0.62 -12.93
C LEU A 141 8.73 -0.89 -12.69
N GLY A 142 9.17 -1.26 -11.49
CA GLY A 142 9.00 -2.61 -10.96
C GLY A 142 7.69 -2.71 -10.20
N MET A 143 7.02 -3.85 -10.30
CA MET A 143 5.77 -4.14 -9.60
C MET A 143 5.88 -5.51 -8.97
N THR A 144 5.41 -5.68 -7.73
CA THR A 144 5.23 -7.04 -7.20
C THR A 144 4.28 -7.79 -8.13
N THR A 145 4.47 -9.10 -8.30
CA THR A 145 3.61 -9.89 -9.20
C THR A 145 2.15 -9.84 -8.78
N ALA A 146 1.87 -9.71 -7.47
CA ALA A 146 0.52 -9.53 -6.95
C ALA A 146 -0.08 -8.18 -7.38
N ASN A 147 0.65 -7.08 -7.22
CA ASN A 147 0.20 -5.75 -7.64
C ASN A 147 0.01 -5.65 -9.16
N ALA A 148 0.88 -6.31 -9.93
CA ALA A 148 0.72 -6.40 -11.38
C ALA A 148 -0.58 -7.13 -11.79
N LYS A 149 -0.99 -8.19 -11.07
CA LYS A 149 -2.26 -8.88 -11.35
C LYS A 149 -3.47 -8.00 -11.07
N ALA A 150 -3.43 -7.22 -9.99
CA ALA A 150 -4.50 -6.28 -9.63
C ALA A 150 -4.75 -5.28 -10.77
N MET A 151 -3.66 -4.69 -11.28
CA MET A 151 -3.66 -3.86 -12.50
C MET A 151 -3.95 -4.62 -13.83
N GLY A 152 -4.35 -5.89 -13.79
CA GLY A 152 -4.75 -6.68 -14.96
C GLY A 152 -3.61 -7.21 -15.85
N PHE A 153 -2.35 -7.14 -15.42
CA PHE A 153 -1.24 -7.75 -16.15
C PHE A 153 -1.27 -9.28 -16.02
N ALA A 154 -1.02 -9.97 -17.14
CA ALA A 154 -0.96 -11.43 -17.15
C ALA A 154 0.36 -11.93 -16.55
N VAL A 155 0.33 -12.32 -15.28
CA VAL A 155 1.49 -12.85 -14.54
C VAL A 155 1.24 -14.28 -14.08
N GLY A 156 2.06 -15.21 -14.59
CA GLY A 156 1.99 -16.63 -14.23
C GLY A 156 2.65 -16.91 -12.88
N THR A 157 1.87 -17.30 -11.88
CA THR A 157 2.35 -17.66 -10.53
C THR A 157 1.61 -18.90 -10.04
N SER A 158 2.18 -19.58 -9.05
CA SER A 158 1.63 -20.79 -8.46
C SER A 158 2.28 -21.05 -7.10
N THR A 159 1.90 -22.11 -6.40
CA THR A 159 2.64 -22.54 -5.20
C THR A 159 4.10 -22.92 -5.46
N ALA A 160 4.49 -23.24 -6.71
CA ALA A 160 5.87 -23.51 -7.09
C ALA A 160 6.64 -22.24 -7.52
N ALA A 161 5.93 -21.13 -7.71
CA ALA A 161 6.46 -19.82 -8.10
C ALA A 161 5.54 -18.75 -7.50
N PRO A 162 5.58 -18.56 -6.17
CA PRO A 162 4.62 -17.72 -5.45
C PRO A 162 4.82 -16.23 -5.77
N ASP A 163 3.85 -15.39 -5.42
CA ASP A 163 3.98 -13.94 -5.54
C ASP A 163 4.97 -13.37 -4.53
N ALA A 164 4.95 -13.89 -3.31
CA ALA A 164 5.84 -13.46 -2.24
C ALA A 164 6.12 -14.58 -1.24
N SER A 165 7.19 -14.41 -0.48
CA SER A 165 7.52 -15.19 0.72
C SER A 165 7.48 -14.29 1.94
N ILE A 166 6.72 -14.70 2.95
CA ILE A 166 6.55 -14.01 4.23
C ILE A 166 7.07 -14.92 5.34
N VAL A 167 8.09 -14.47 6.04
CA VAL A 167 8.70 -15.24 7.12
C VAL A 167 8.72 -14.46 8.42
N PHE A 168 8.43 -15.13 9.51
CA PHE A 168 8.49 -14.59 10.87
C PHE A 168 9.72 -15.11 11.60
N ALA A 169 10.27 -14.30 12.49
CA ALA A 169 11.46 -14.70 13.22
C ALA A 169 11.16 -15.79 14.26
N ASN A 170 11.90 -16.91 14.19
CA ASN A 170 11.87 -17.98 15.19
C ASN A 170 12.10 -17.44 16.62
N ALA A 171 12.99 -16.44 16.75
CA ALA A 171 13.35 -15.85 18.04
C ALA A 171 12.16 -15.20 18.77
N TYR A 172 11.15 -14.72 18.03
CA TYR A 172 9.98 -14.05 18.59
C TYR A 172 8.71 -14.92 18.57
N ALA A 173 8.81 -16.20 18.15
CA ALA A 173 7.66 -17.10 18.06
C ALA A 173 6.88 -17.23 19.38
N GLY A 174 7.59 -17.16 20.51
CA GLY A 174 7.02 -17.18 21.85
C GLY A 174 6.46 -15.83 22.32
N ASP A 175 6.80 -14.72 21.66
CA ASP A 175 6.39 -13.35 22.03
C ASP A 175 5.13 -12.89 21.31
N PHE A 176 4.68 -13.65 20.31
CA PHE A 176 3.45 -13.36 19.57
C PHE A 176 2.18 -13.81 20.31
N SER A 177 1.10 -13.05 20.10
CA SER A 177 -0.28 -13.45 20.29
C SER A 177 -0.87 -13.80 18.92
N TYR A 178 -1.27 -15.06 18.72
CA TYR A 178 -1.85 -15.55 17.47
C TYR A 178 -3.39 -15.39 17.40
N SER A 179 -3.98 -14.74 18.40
CA SER A 179 -5.40 -14.46 18.46
C SER A 179 -5.65 -13.10 19.10
N ARG A 180 -6.68 -12.43 18.61
CA ARG A 180 -7.22 -11.19 19.17
C ARG A 180 -8.43 -11.44 20.09
N VAL A 181 -8.84 -12.71 20.31
CA VAL A 181 -9.96 -13.04 21.20
C VAL A 181 -9.62 -12.63 22.63
N GLY A 182 -10.41 -11.70 23.20
CA GLY A 182 -10.15 -11.11 24.51
C GLY A 182 -9.09 -9.99 24.51
N GLY A 183 -8.62 -9.57 23.33
CA GLY A 183 -7.58 -8.56 23.15
C GLY A 183 -6.15 -9.12 23.16
N THR A 184 -5.21 -8.34 22.63
CA THR A 184 -3.78 -8.69 22.65
C THR A 184 -3.20 -8.49 24.05
N PRO A 185 -2.58 -9.51 24.68
CA PRO A 185 -1.94 -9.35 25.98
C PRO A 185 -0.86 -8.26 25.99
N GLY A 186 -0.76 -7.49 27.08
CA GLY A 186 0.14 -6.33 27.18
C GLY A 186 1.64 -6.63 27.07
N ASN A 187 2.03 -7.90 27.16
CA ASN A 187 3.41 -8.37 27.00
C ASN A 187 3.63 -9.21 25.72
N LYS A 188 2.66 -9.17 24.80
CA LYS A 188 2.71 -9.89 23.52
C LYS A 188 2.59 -8.93 22.35
N VAL A 189 3.22 -9.28 21.24
CA VAL A 189 3.03 -8.62 19.96
C VAL A 189 1.87 -9.30 19.24
N ASP A 190 0.96 -8.54 18.62
CA ASP A 190 -0.12 -9.14 17.84
C ASP A 190 0.40 -9.68 16.50
N PHE A 191 0.39 -11.00 16.34
CA PHE A 191 0.84 -11.67 15.12
C PHE A 191 0.01 -11.25 13.91
N ILE A 192 -1.30 -11.09 14.09
CA ILE A 192 -2.22 -10.84 12.98
C ILE A 192 -1.94 -9.45 12.40
N THR A 193 -1.69 -8.43 13.24
CA THR A 193 -1.28 -7.09 12.77
C THR A 193 0.01 -7.16 11.94
N VAL A 194 1.02 -7.91 12.39
CA VAL A 194 2.27 -8.06 11.64
C VAL A 194 2.03 -8.83 10.34
N ALA A 195 1.23 -9.90 10.35
CA ALA A 195 0.95 -10.68 9.15
C ALA A 195 0.14 -9.89 8.12
N GLU A 196 -0.83 -9.07 8.57
CA GLU A 196 -1.54 -8.13 7.70
C GLU A 196 -0.57 -7.12 7.07
N HIS A 197 0.39 -6.61 7.84
CA HIS A 197 1.44 -5.69 7.37
C HIS A 197 2.35 -6.33 6.32
N GLU A 198 2.86 -7.53 6.59
CA GLU A 198 3.69 -8.28 5.64
C GLU A 198 2.95 -8.58 4.32
N ILE A 199 1.66 -8.95 4.40
CA ILE A 199 0.84 -9.13 3.19
C ILE A 199 0.71 -7.79 2.44
N GLY A 200 0.63 -6.65 3.13
CA GLY A 200 0.64 -5.33 2.50
C GLY A 200 1.86 -5.09 1.60
N HIS A 201 3.05 -5.52 2.03
CA HIS A 201 4.25 -5.48 1.19
C HIS A 201 4.14 -6.42 -0.02
N ALA A 202 3.63 -7.64 0.17
CA ALA A 202 3.40 -8.57 -0.95
C ALA A 202 2.45 -7.96 -2.00
N LEU A 203 1.43 -7.22 -1.55
CA LEU A 203 0.46 -6.52 -2.39
C LEU A 203 1.01 -5.26 -3.07
N GLY A 204 2.26 -4.86 -2.83
CA GLY A 204 2.91 -3.75 -3.54
C GLY A 204 3.01 -2.44 -2.75
N PHE A 205 2.79 -2.46 -1.43
CA PHE A 205 3.22 -1.36 -0.57
C PHE A 205 4.75 -1.43 -0.39
N THR A 206 5.46 -1.12 -1.46
CA THR A 206 6.91 -1.24 -1.59
C THR A 206 7.42 -0.01 -2.34
N SER A 207 8.69 0.34 -2.14
CA SER A 207 9.24 1.61 -2.64
C SER A 207 10.72 1.40 -2.94
N GLY A 208 11.12 1.74 -4.16
CA GLY A 208 12.51 1.54 -4.58
C GLY A 208 13.50 2.50 -3.92
N VAL A 209 13.01 3.50 -3.18
CA VAL A 209 13.83 4.33 -2.28
C VAL A 209 14.57 3.47 -1.24
N ASP A 210 14.04 2.30 -0.86
CA ASP A 210 14.73 1.36 0.02
C ASP A 210 15.99 0.78 -0.62
N ASP A 211 15.89 0.34 -1.87
CA ASP A 211 17.02 -0.19 -2.62
C ASP A 211 18.06 0.89 -2.88
N ILE A 212 17.64 2.11 -3.20
CA ILE A 212 18.54 3.25 -3.37
C ILE A 212 19.28 3.55 -2.06
N ASP A 213 18.57 3.66 -0.94
CA ASP A 213 19.15 3.90 0.40
C ASP A 213 20.17 2.81 0.78
N TYR A 214 19.80 1.54 0.57
CA TYR A 214 20.68 0.40 0.82
C TYR A 214 21.89 0.39 -0.13
N CYS A 215 21.69 0.62 -1.43
CA CYS A 215 22.77 0.58 -2.42
C CYS A 215 23.80 1.68 -2.24
N MET A 216 23.47 2.75 -1.52
CA MET A 216 24.40 3.81 -1.10
C MET A 216 25.13 3.49 0.21
N ALA A 217 24.74 2.43 0.92
CA ALA A 217 25.31 2.07 2.22
C ALA A 217 26.72 1.44 2.11
N PRO A 218 27.59 1.66 3.12
CA PRO A 218 27.48 2.69 4.15
C PRO A 218 27.89 4.06 3.60
N ARG A 219 27.04 5.09 3.71
CA ARG A 219 27.22 6.55 3.38
C ARG A 219 27.83 6.95 2.03
N SER A 220 28.50 6.06 1.32
CA SER A 220 29.20 6.25 0.03
C SER A 220 29.53 4.90 -0.61
N GLY A 221 28.93 3.81 -0.12
CA GLY A 221 29.35 2.45 -0.41
C GLY A 221 28.61 1.82 -1.59
N SER A 222 29.22 0.79 -2.16
CA SER A 222 28.64 -0.05 -3.21
C SER A 222 28.05 -1.32 -2.58
N ALA A 223 27.17 -1.23 -1.58
CA ALA A 223 26.57 -2.42 -0.94
C ALA A 223 25.98 -3.39 -1.97
N CYS A 224 25.38 -2.84 -3.03
CA CYS A 224 24.83 -3.61 -4.15
C CYS A 224 25.86 -4.05 -5.21
N GLY A 225 27.17 -3.88 -4.98
CA GLY A 225 28.22 -4.24 -5.95
C GLY A 225 28.23 -3.40 -7.24
N ILE A 226 27.48 -2.30 -7.28
CA ILE A 226 27.41 -1.37 -8.43
C ILE A 226 28.41 -0.23 -8.22
N SER A 227 29.07 0.22 -9.30
CA SER A 227 30.01 1.35 -9.25
C SER A 227 29.36 2.59 -8.63
N ASN A 228 30.08 3.26 -7.73
CA ASN A 228 29.64 4.51 -7.12
C ASN A 228 29.81 5.69 -8.11
N THR A 229 28.92 5.77 -9.08
CA THR A 229 28.82 6.89 -10.04
C THR A 229 27.48 7.58 -9.90
N ALA A 230 27.43 8.86 -10.28
CA ALA A 230 26.19 9.64 -10.28
C ALA A 230 25.06 9.04 -11.15
N SER A 231 25.40 8.15 -12.09
CA SER A 231 24.47 7.52 -13.04
C SER A 231 24.11 6.08 -12.67
N ARG A 232 24.47 5.59 -11.48
CA ARG A 232 24.29 4.15 -11.13
C ARG A 232 22.83 3.72 -11.00
N PHE A 233 21.92 4.68 -10.85
CA PHE A 233 20.47 4.46 -10.71
C PHE A 233 19.70 4.80 -11.99
N GLU A 234 20.37 4.88 -13.15
CA GLU A 234 19.76 5.35 -14.42
C GLU A 234 19.42 4.22 -15.40
N ASN A 235 20.08 3.06 -15.27
CA ASN A 235 20.06 2.01 -16.30
C ASN A 235 19.13 0.84 -15.98
N ASP A 236 18.32 0.95 -14.94
CA ASP A 236 17.35 -0.08 -14.55
C ASP A 236 16.06 0.57 -14.04
N TRP A 237 15.04 -0.23 -13.77
CA TRP A 237 13.89 0.21 -12.99
C TRP A 237 14.32 0.33 -11.52
N TRP A 238 14.03 1.46 -10.90
CA TRP A 238 14.39 1.75 -9.50
C TRP A 238 13.22 2.19 -8.64
N TYR A 239 12.03 2.32 -9.23
CA TYR A 239 10.86 2.85 -8.55
C TYR A 239 9.67 1.95 -8.82
N GLU A 240 8.68 2.07 -7.94
CA GLU A 240 7.54 1.18 -7.85
C GLU A 240 6.22 1.97 -7.84
N PRO A 241 5.04 1.35 -8.05
CA PRO A 241 3.78 2.08 -8.14
C PRO A 241 3.47 3.01 -6.96
N LEU A 242 3.87 2.66 -5.73
CA LEU A 242 3.69 3.54 -4.57
C LEU A 242 4.47 4.86 -4.70
N ASP A 243 5.65 4.84 -5.35
CA ASP A 243 6.50 6.01 -5.54
C ASP A 243 5.86 7.07 -6.44
N LEU A 244 4.91 6.68 -7.31
CA LEU A 244 4.12 7.61 -8.14
C LEU A 244 3.32 8.61 -7.29
N TYR A 245 3.05 8.26 -6.03
CA TYR A 245 2.24 9.03 -5.09
C TYR A 245 3.06 9.64 -3.95
N ARG A 246 4.38 9.67 -4.08
CA ARG A 246 5.32 10.26 -3.12
C ARG A 246 5.63 11.72 -3.49
N TYR A 247 5.21 12.66 -2.65
CA TYR A 247 5.37 14.10 -2.88
C TYR A 247 5.97 14.80 -1.66
N SER A 248 6.69 15.90 -1.86
CA SER A 248 7.16 16.78 -0.78
C SER A 248 6.54 18.18 -0.80
N ALA A 249 5.86 18.53 -1.89
CA ALA A 249 5.06 19.74 -2.05
C ALA A 249 4.08 19.57 -3.22
N PRO A 250 3.07 20.45 -3.39
CA PRO A 250 2.23 20.46 -4.59
C PRO A 250 3.07 20.56 -5.86
N GLY A 251 2.91 19.60 -6.77
CA GLY A 251 3.65 19.48 -8.02
C GLY A 251 5.10 18.99 -7.89
N VAL A 252 5.55 18.60 -6.70
CA VAL A 252 6.92 18.13 -6.45
C VAL A 252 6.88 16.66 -6.04
N ALA A 253 6.89 15.79 -7.03
CA ALA A 253 7.06 14.35 -6.83
C ALA A 253 8.52 14.07 -6.41
N ASP A 254 8.72 13.23 -5.38
CA ASP A 254 9.96 13.22 -4.60
C ASP A 254 10.31 11.84 -4.06
N VAL A 255 11.23 11.18 -4.74
CA VAL A 255 11.77 9.84 -4.42
C VAL A 255 13.16 9.92 -3.81
N ARG A 256 13.52 11.07 -3.24
CA ARG A 256 14.77 11.20 -2.48
C ARG A 256 14.71 10.36 -1.21
N VAL A 257 15.88 9.86 -0.84
CA VAL A 257 16.16 9.39 0.52
C VAL A 257 16.23 10.61 1.46
N GLY A 258 15.63 10.49 2.65
CA GLY A 258 15.48 11.58 3.60
C GLY A 258 14.33 12.55 3.28
N GLY A 259 14.39 13.75 3.86
CA GLY A 259 13.41 14.82 3.63
C GLY A 259 12.10 14.65 4.40
N THR A 260 11.00 15.18 3.85
CA THR A 260 9.65 15.07 4.43
C THR A 260 8.60 14.66 3.38
N PRO A 261 8.83 13.57 2.62
CA PRO A 261 7.86 13.10 1.65
C PRO A 261 6.60 12.56 2.34
N TYR A 262 5.49 12.63 1.62
CA TYR A 262 4.18 12.16 2.05
C TYR A 262 3.40 11.55 0.89
N PHE A 263 2.48 10.67 1.24
CA PHE A 263 1.51 10.09 0.31
C PHE A 263 0.46 11.13 -0.07
N SER A 264 0.25 11.28 -1.38
CA SER A 264 -0.74 12.18 -1.96
C SER A 264 -1.21 11.67 -3.32
N VAL A 265 -2.52 11.57 -3.49
CA VAL A 265 -3.16 11.17 -4.75
C VAL A 265 -3.51 12.35 -5.66
N ASN A 266 -3.42 13.59 -5.18
CA ASN A 266 -3.79 14.79 -5.93
C ASN A 266 -2.58 15.69 -6.26
N GLY A 267 -1.50 15.09 -6.76
CA GLY A 267 -0.32 15.84 -7.22
C GLY A 267 0.40 16.61 -6.11
N GLY A 268 0.40 16.10 -4.88
CA GLY A 268 1.02 16.73 -3.72
C GLY A 268 0.18 17.81 -3.01
N ILE A 269 -1.07 18.06 -3.42
CA ILE A 269 -1.90 19.12 -2.79
C ILE A 269 -2.27 18.76 -1.35
N THR A 270 -2.63 17.50 -1.08
CA THR A 270 -3.04 17.04 0.25
C THR A 270 -2.03 16.03 0.80
N SER A 271 -1.49 16.30 1.99
CA SER A 271 -0.71 15.33 2.73
C SER A 271 -1.63 14.33 3.46
N ILE A 272 -1.66 13.07 3.00
CA ILE A 272 -2.51 12.01 3.56
C ILE A 272 -1.81 11.32 4.74
N ALA A 273 -0.58 10.86 4.51
CA ALA A 273 0.32 10.25 5.50
C ALA A 273 1.77 10.62 5.16
N ALA A 274 2.60 10.88 6.18
CA ALA A 274 4.04 10.98 5.97
C ALA A 274 4.62 9.60 5.62
N PHE A 275 5.62 9.55 4.75
CA PHE A 275 6.41 8.35 4.53
C PHE A 275 7.63 8.35 5.46
N SER A 276 8.09 7.15 5.81
CA SER A 276 9.46 6.93 6.23
C SER A 276 10.42 7.22 5.06
N THR A 277 11.69 7.45 5.36
CA THR A 277 12.61 8.13 4.44
C THR A 277 13.93 7.41 4.20
N GLY A 278 14.15 6.24 4.80
CA GLY A 278 15.33 5.41 4.63
C GLY A 278 15.96 5.00 5.96
N THR A 279 16.49 3.79 6.01
CA THR A 279 17.12 3.21 7.19
C THR A 279 18.52 3.78 7.43
N GLU A 280 19.30 3.94 6.37
CA GLU A 280 20.72 4.29 6.45
C GLU A 280 20.96 5.81 6.35
N HIS A 281 20.24 6.48 5.45
CA HIS A 281 20.40 7.92 5.17
C HIS A 281 19.12 8.74 5.40
N GLY A 282 18.07 8.12 5.94
CA GLY A 282 16.79 8.76 6.24
C GLY A 282 16.51 8.93 7.73
N ASP A 283 15.30 8.56 8.13
CA ASP A 283 14.76 8.67 9.49
C ASP A 283 14.93 7.38 10.32
N GLY A 284 15.70 6.42 9.81
CA GLY A 284 15.98 5.15 10.47
C GLY A 284 14.97 4.05 10.15
N TRP A 285 14.02 4.31 9.24
CA TRP A 285 13.00 3.35 8.82
C TRP A 285 12.91 3.24 7.31
N GLN A 286 12.64 2.04 6.81
CA GLN A 286 12.46 1.76 5.38
C GLN A 286 11.39 2.66 4.75
N ALA A 287 11.70 3.22 3.58
CA ALA A 287 10.85 4.13 2.83
C ALA A 287 9.58 3.47 2.27
N SER A 288 9.53 2.14 2.17
CA SER A 288 8.31 1.34 1.97
C SER A 288 7.35 1.34 3.16
N HIS A 289 7.38 2.36 4.02
CA HIS A 289 6.51 2.49 5.19
C HIS A 289 5.93 3.89 5.30
N PHE A 290 4.73 4.00 5.87
CA PHE A 290 4.31 5.24 6.49
C PHE A 290 5.13 5.54 7.75
N GLY A 291 5.30 6.82 8.05
CA GLY A 291 6.07 7.26 9.21
C GLY A 291 5.48 6.76 10.54
N PRO A 292 6.32 6.58 11.58
CA PRO A 292 5.95 5.90 12.82
C PRO A 292 4.96 6.66 13.71
N ASN A 293 4.76 7.96 13.46
CA ASN A 293 4.00 8.86 14.34
C ASN A 293 2.48 8.68 14.26
N GLN A 294 1.98 8.00 13.24
CA GLN A 294 0.57 7.69 13.08
C GLN A 294 0.35 6.18 13.15
N VAL A 295 -0.76 5.76 13.75
CA VAL A 295 -1.17 4.36 13.72
C VAL A 295 -1.78 4.08 12.35
N ASN A 296 -0.95 3.56 11.46
CA ASN A 296 -1.32 2.95 10.19
C ASN A 296 -0.79 1.51 10.21
N LEU A 297 -1.38 0.61 9.44
CA LEU A 297 -0.90 -0.76 9.33
C LEU A 297 0.51 -0.79 8.76
N MET A 298 0.79 -0.01 7.71
CA MET A 298 2.08 0.05 7.03
C MET A 298 3.12 0.96 7.71
N ARG A 299 3.02 1.16 9.03
CA ARG A 299 4.08 1.81 9.82
C ARG A 299 5.13 0.77 10.25
N PRO A 300 6.39 1.14 10.52
CA PRO A 300 7.50 0.18 10.63
C PRO A 300 7.59 -0.58 11.96
N PHE A 301 6.58 -0.47 12.83
CA PHE A 301 6.56 -1.21 14.10
C PHE A 301 5.15 -1.39 14.66
N VAL A 302 5.01 -2.38 15.55
CA VAL A 302 3.86 -2.58 16.42
C VAL A 302 4.33 -2.70 17.88
N GLY A 303 3.64 -2.04 18.80
CA GLY A 303 3.95 -2.13 20.24
C GLY A 303 3.29 -3.35 20.90
N ASN A 304 3.85 -3.81 22.02
CA ASN A 304 3.23 -4.85 22.83
C ASN A 304 1.82 -4.44 23.29
N GLY A 305 0.89 -5.40 23.31
CA GLY A 305 -0.51 -5.16 23.66
C GLY A 305 -1.31 -4.35 22.65
N GLN A 306 -0.71 -3.95 21.52
CA GLN A 306 -1.41 -3.27 20.45
C GLN A 306 -1.89 -4.27 19.40
N SER A 307 -3.07 -4.01 18.86
CA SER A 307 -3.58 -4.62 17.63
C SER A 307 -4.37 -3.58 16.85
N TYR A 308 -4.20 -3.59 15.55
CA TYR A 308 -4.93 -2.72 14.62
C TYR A 308 -4.83 -3.31 13.21
N ASP A 309 -5.83 -2.97 12.40
CA ASP A 309 -5.88 -3.37 11.00
C ASP A 309 -5.47 -2.19 10.09
N ALA A 310 -5.53 -2.41 8.77
CA ALA A 310 -5.36 -1.34 7.78
C ALA A 310 -6.27 -0.14 8.08
N SER A 311 -5.66 1.03 8.22
CA SER A 311 -6.36 2.31 8.34
C SER A 311 -6.91 2.73 6.97
N SER A 312 -7.73 3.79 6.95
CA SER A 312 -8.16 4.39 5.69
C SER A 312 -7.00 4.91 4.84
N ARG A 313 -5.83 5.21 5.43
CA ARG A 313 -4.66 5.68 4.69
C ARG A 313 -3.92 4.54 4.02
N ASP A 314 -3.87 3.38 4.68
CA ASP A 314 -3.31 2.15 4.11
C ASP A 314 -4.18 1.69 2.93
N LEU A 315 -5.50 1.65 3.12
CA LEU A 315 -6.44 1.30 2.06
C LEU A 315 -6.40 2.30 0.89
N ALA A 316 -6.29 3.60 1.16
CA ALA A 316 -6.13 4.61 0.13
C ALA A 316 -4.85 4.44 -0.71
N ALA A 317 -3.76 3.98 -0.10
CA ALA A 317 -2.54 3.66 -0.83
C ALA A 317 -2.71 2.42 -1.70
N MET A 318 -3.37 1.38 -1.20
CA MET A 318 -3.68 0.16 -1.98
C MET A 318 -4.56 0.47 -3.19
N ASP A 319 -5.62 1.28 -3.00
CA ASP A 319 -6.51 1.77 -4.06
C ASP A 319 -5.70 2.50 -5.15
N ALA A 320 -4.89 3.48 -4.75
CA ALA A 320 -4.09 4.27 -5.68
C ALA A 320 -3.08 3.45 -6.50
N ILE A 321 -2.56 2.32 -5.97
CA ILE A 321 -1.62 1.45 -6.68
C ILE A 321 -2.32 0.32 -7.46
N GLY A 322 -3.65 0.34 -7.58
CA GLY A 322 -4.42 -0.52 -8.48
C GLY A 322 -5.04 -1.75 -7.82
N TRP A 323 -5.44 -1.67 -6.54
CA TRP A 323 -6.29 -2.68 -5.91
C TRP A 323 -7.68 -2.11 -5.66
N ASP A 324 -8.72 -2.78 -6.15
CA ASP A 324 -10.10 -2.35 -5.94
C ASP A 324 -10.59 -2.62 -4.52
N LEU A 325 -11.10 -1.58 -3.84
CA LEU A 325 -11.63 -1.72 -2.49
C LEU A 325 -13.12 -2.12 -2.46
N ALA A 326 -13.45 -3.11 -1.64
CA ALA A 326 -14.85 -3.50 -1.35
C ALA A 326 -15.69 -2.36 -0.74
N ALA A 327 -15.02 -1.43 -0.03
CA ALA A 327 -15.61 -0.21 0.49
C ALA A 327 -14.67 0.97 0.15
N PRO A 328 -15.06 1.88 -0.75
CA PRO A 328 -14.21 2.99 -1.18
C PRO A 328 -13.79 3.88 0.00
N VAL A 329 -12.56 4.38 -0.02
CA VAL A 329 -12.09 5.39 0.94
C VAL A 329 -12.52 6.78 0.46
N PRO A 330 -13.33 7.52 1.23
CA PRO A 330 -13.71 8.88 0.82
C PRO A 330 -12.50 9.80 0.81
N GLU A 331 -12.40 10.65 -0.20
CA GLU A 331 -11.32 11.62 -0.30
C GLU A 331 -11.26 12.55 0.93
N PRO A 332 -10.06 12.98 1.37
CA PRO A 332 -9.91 13.92 2.48
C PRO A 332 -10.74 15.22 2.31
N GLN A 333 -10.89 15.69 1.06
CA GLN A 333 -11.67 16.90 0.76
C GLN A 333 -13.18 16.69 0.94
N THR A 334 -13.68 15.47 0.72
CA THR A 334 -15.09 15.10 0.97
C THR A 334 -15.44 15.27 2.45
N TRP A 335 -14.54 14.88 3.35
CA TRP A 335 -14.72 15.09 4.79
C TRP A 335 -14.70 16.57 5.17
N ALA A 336 -13.78 17.36 4.59
CA ALA A 336 -13.73 18.80 4.82
C ALA A 336 -15.03 19.50 4.37
N MET A 337 -15.55 19.13 3.20
CA MET A 337 -16.80 19.66 2.66
C MET A 337 -18.02 19.23 3.48
N LEU A 338 -18.07 17.98 3.94
CA LEU A 338 -19.12 17.48 4.84
C LEU A 338 -19.13 18.27 6.15
N LEU A 339 -17.98 18.44 6.79
CA LEU A 339 -17.85 19.18 8.05
C LEU A 339 -18.20 20.66 7.87
N ALA A 340 -17.77 21.28 6.76
CA ALA A 340 -18.14 22.65 6.42
C ALA A 340 -19.66 22.79 6.22
N GLY A 341 -20.28 21.84 5.50
CA GLY A 341 -21.73 21.79 5.29
C GLY A 341 -22.51 21.64 6.60
N LEU A 342 -22.09 20.72 7.48
CA LEU A 342 -22.67 20.56 8.81
C LEU A 342 -22.49 21.81 9.68
N GLY A 343 -21.33 22.47 9.61
CA GLY A 343 -21.07 23.74 10.26
C GLY A 343 -22.01 24.85 9.79
N LEU A 344 -22.25 24.96 8.48
CA LEU A 344 -23.21 25.90 7.89
C LEU A 344 -24.64 25.61 8.35
N VAL A 345 -25.07 24.35 8.35
CA VAL A 345 -26.41 23.96 8.83
C VAL A 345 -26.58 24.27 10.32
N GLY A 346 -25.57 23.97 11.15
CA GLY A 346 -25.57 24.32 12.57
C GLY A 346 -25.66 25.83 12.80
N TRP A 347 -24.93 26.63 12.01
CA TRP A 347 -25.00 28.09 12.06
C TRP A 347 -26.36 28.64 11.65
N MET A 348 -26.95 28.14 10.56
CA MET A 348 -28.29 28.54 10.10
C MET A 348 -29.38 28.20 11.13
N ARG A 349 -29.29 27.03 11.76
CA ARG A 349 -30.24 26.62 12.81
C ARG A 349 -30.12 27.48 14.07
N ARG A 350 -28.91 27.93 14.42
CA ARG A 350 -28.68 28.86 15.54
C ARG A 350 -29.18 30.28 15.27
N ARG A 351 -29.24 30.73 14.01
CA ARG A 351 -29.81 32.05 13.66
C ARG A 351 -31.33 32.05 13.56
N SER A 352 -31.94 30.87 13.47
CA SER A 352 -33.40 30.68 13.32
C SER A 352 -34.09 30.34 14.64
N ALA A 353 -33.34 30.24 15.74
CA ALA A 353 -33.80 30.05 17.11
C ALA A 353 -33.53 31.32 17.91
#